data_AF-A0A3L7NMY9-F1
#
_entry.id   AF-A0A3L7NMY9-F1
#
_cell.length_a   1.000
_cell.length_b   1.000
_cell.length_c   1.000
_cell.angle_alpha   90.00
_cell.angle_beta   90.00
_cell.angle_gamma   90.00
#
_symmetry.space_group_name_H-M   'P 1'
#
loop_
_entity.id
_entity.type
_entity.pdbx_description
1 polymer ?
#
loop_
_entity_poly.entity_id
_entity_poly.type
_entity_poly.pdbx_seq_one_letter_code
_entity_poly.pdbx_strand_id
1 'polypeptide(L)'
;MLPLADYSDQLALALKMELAAADVRGSEAGRSEALAAHAQQLQAAAGLLQQFNQPAARGWQADLAQADFLAAEAAALATTNPQNAASRAQARQLVSDRARNQYALRLADFEDGLATLSDLSHAASLMAGDLSEPEIADAAIPGLIDYQARMQQILINTENLAQRGADGGRIDHVHQAQFELSRSSLLLAGLSKNEPTASTAFQNADQAGRDLLASEARLYDSGTATLFDLAQSWSQWQELHRQAKHFEIEIPEASSRQQQSGLQRLTELADRQTDLRGRIAADVTMVHSLKILMDLRQLAEDADTSSSQSSP
;
A
#
# COMPACT_ATOMS: atom_id res chain seq x y z
N MET A 1 -9.46 4.20 -19.27
CA MET A 1 -8.11 4.60 -18.78
C MET A 1 -8.01 4.11 -17.35
N LEU A 2 -6.85 3.63 -16.94
CA LEU A 2 -6.58 3.24 -15.55
C LEU A 2 -6.40 4.53 -14.72
N PRO A 3 -7.01 4.68 -13.53
CA PRO A 3 -6.67 5.73 -12.59
C PRO A 3 -5.16 5.75 -12.30
N LEU A 4 -4.63 6.93 -11.98
CA LEU A 4 -3.20 7.07 -11.69
C LEU A 4 -2.77 6.28 -10.45
N ALA A 5 -3.61 6.27 -9.41
CA ALA A 5 -3.37 5.50 -8.19
C ALA A 5 -3.18 4.00 -8.50
N ASP A 6 -4.08 3.41 -9.29
CA ASP A 6 -3.99 2.02 -9.74
C ASP A 6 -2.68 1.76 -10.52
N TYR A 7 -2.23 2.72 -11.31
CA TYR A 7 -0.99 2.60 -12.08
C TYR A 7 0.24 2.62 -11.16
N SER A 8 0.27 3.51 -10.16
CA SER A 8 1.34 3.52 -9.16
C SER A 8 1.36 2.23 -8.33
N ASP A 9 0.19 1.69 -7.96
CA ASP A 9 0.10 0.44 -7.22
C ASP A 9 0.64 -0.75 -8.04
N GLN A 10 0.35 -0.78 -9.35
CA GLN A 10 0.90 -1.78 -10.27
C GLN A 10 2.41 -1.66 -10.44
N LEU A 11 2.95 -0.44 -10.57
CA LEU A 11 4.40 -0.22 -10.63
C LEU A 11 5.09 -0.66 -9.33
N ALA A 12 4.50 -0.34 -8.18
CA ALA A 12 5.02 -0.76 -6.88
C ALA A 12 5.01 -2.28 -6.73
N LEU A 13 3.94 -2.96 -7.19
CA LEU A 13 3.87 -4.42 -7.21
C LEU A 13 4.95 -5.03 -8.11
N ALA A 14 5.16 -4.49 -9.30
CA ALA A 14 6.21 -4.95 -10.21
C ALA A 14 7.60 -4.85 -9.58
N LEU A 15 7.92 -3.72 -8.95
CA LEU A 15 9.18 -3.58 -8.20
C LEU A 15 9.30 -4.63 -7.10
N LYS A 16 8.25 -4.83 -6.29
CA LYS A 16 8.26 -5.82 -5.19
C LYS A 16 8.58 -7.22 -5.72
N MET A 17 8.06 -7.59 -6.90
CA MET A 17 8.36 -8.87 -7.55
C MET A 17 9.80 -8.97 -8.02
N GLU A 18 10.32 -7.94 -8.67
CA GLU A 18 11.70 -7.92 -9.16
C GLU A 18 12.71 -7.99 -8.00
N LEU A 19 12.44 -7.26 -6.91
CA LEU A 19 13.23 -7.32 -5.68
C LEU A 19 13.18 -8.71 -5.04
N ALA A 20 11.99 -9.30 -4.87
CA ALA A 20 11.86 -10.65 -4.33
C ALA A 20 12.58 -11.69 -5.21
N ALA A 21 12.52 -11.56 -6.54
CA ALA A 21 13.25 -12.44 -7.46
C ALA A 21 14.78 -12.22 -7.38
N ALA A 22 15.24 -11.00 -7.11
CA ALA A 22 16.65 -10.73 -6.88
C ALA A 22 17.13 -11.33 -5.54
N ASP A 23 16.29 -11.30 -4.50
CA ASP A 23 16.56 -11.87 -3.18
C ASP A 23 16.68 -13.39 -3.24
N VAL A 24 15.74 -14.08 -3.91
CA VAL A 24 15.82 -15.53 -4.17
C VAL A 24 17.13 -15.91 -4.89
N ARG A 25 17.66 -15.02 -5.73
CA ARG A 25 18.92 -15.23 -6.46
C ARG A 25 20.17 -14.79 -5.70
N GLY A 26 20.03 -14.13 -4.53
CA GLY A 26 21.14 -13.50 -3.81
C GLY A 26 21.88 -12.44 -4.63
N SER A 27 21.19 -11.73 -5.53
CA SER A 27 21.82 -10.84 -6.51
C SER A 27 21.69 -9.36 -6.15
N GLU A 28 22.74 -8.78 -5.54
CA GLU A 28 22.82 -7.33 -5.29
C GLU A 28 22.77 -6.50 -6.57
N ALA A 29 23.39 -7.00 -7.65
CA ALA A 29 23.32 -6.39 -8.97
C ALA A 29 21.88 -6.38 -9.51
N GLY A 30 21.16 -7.49 -9.35
CA GLY A 30 19.75 -7.60 -9.74
C GLY A 30 18.84 -6.68 -8.93
N ARG A 31 19.09 -6.51 -7.62
CA ARG A 31 18.39 -5.52 -6.79
C ARG A 31 18.63 -4.10 -7.30
N SER A 32 19.88 -3.77 -7.63
CA SER A 32 20.25 -2.45 -8.13
C SER A 32 19.61 -2.15 -9.51
N GLU A 33 19.59 -3.13 -10.40
CA GLU A 33 18.93 -3.03 -11.71
C GLU A 33 17.41 -2.82 -11.58
N ALA A 34 16.74 -3.58 -10.71
CA ALA A 34 15.31 -3.43 -10.45
C ALA A 34 14.96 -2.03 -9.92
N LEU A 35 15.73 -1.51 -8.95
CA LEU A 35 15.53 -0.17 -8.41
C LEU A 35 15.76 0.91 -9.48
N ALA A 36 16.76 0.75 -10.35
CA ALA A 36 17.04 1.68 -11.45
C ALA A 36 15.93 1.65 -12.51
N ALA A 37 15.45 0.46 -12.90
CA ALA A 37 14.35 0.31 -13.84
C ALA A 37 13.05 0.94 -13.31
N HIS A 38 12.74 0.71 -12.03
CA HIS A 38 11.58 1.30 -11.38
C HIS A 38 11.68 2.83 -11.30
N ALA A 39 12.85 3.38 -10.95
CA ALA A 39 13.06 4.83 -10.98
C ALA A 39 12.81 5.43 -12.37
N GLN A 40 13.22 4.76 -13.45
CA GLN A 40 12.93 5.20 -14.81
C GLN A 40 11.43 5.14 -15.15
N GLN A 41 10.73 4.08 -14.72
CA GLN A 41 9.28 3.95 -14.91
C GLN A 41 8.52 5.05 -14.18
N LEU A 42 8.87 5.34 -12.92
CA LEU A 42 8.30 6.43 -12.13
C LEU A 42 8.57 7.80 -12.77
N GLN A 43 9.78 8.03 -13.28
CA GLN A 43 10.12 9.27 -13.96
C GLN A 43 9.32 9.44 -15.27
N ALA A 44 9.14 8.36 -16.04
CA ALA A 44 8.32 8.38 -17.24
C ALA A 44 6.84 8.66 -16.93
N ALA A 45 6.31 8.03 -15.87
CA ALA A 45 4.97 8.27 -15.37
C ALA A 45 4.74 9.74 -14.99
N ALA A 46 5.65 10.29 -14.17
CA ALA A 46 5.62 11.69 -13.77
C ALA A 46 5.67 12.63 -14.98
N GLY A 47 6.53 12.34 -15.97
CA GLY A 47 6.64 13.11 -17.20
C GLY A 47 5.35 13.12 -18.03
N LEU A 48 4.68 11.97 -18.18
CA LEU A 48 3.41 11.87 -18.89
C LEU A 48 2.30 12.66 -18.19
N LEU A 49 2.23 12.59 -16.86
CA LEU A 49 1.26 13.35 -16.07
C LEU A 49 1.50 14.84 -16.21
N GLN A 50 2.73 15.32 -16.03
CA GLN A 50 3.06 16.74 -16.15
C GLN A 50 2.72 17.29 -17.55
N GLN A 51 2.87 16.48 -18.61
CA GLN A 51 2.53 16.85 -19.98
C GLN A 51 1.03 16.99 -20.24
N PHE A 52 0.18 16.29 -19.48
CA PHE A 52 -1.27 16.33 -19.68
C PHE A 52 -1.89 17.70 -19.31
N ASN A 53 -1.14 18.58 -18.62
CA ASN A 53 -1.39 19.99 -18.32
C ASN A 53 -2.86 20.47 -18.41
N GLN A 54 -3.68 20.12 -17.42
CA GLN A 54 -5.07 20.62 -17.28
C GLN A 54 -5.26 21.41 -15.99
N PRO A 55 -4.68 22.61 -15.86
CA PRO A 55 -4.70 23.39 -14.61
C PRO A 55 -6.11 23.83 -14.15
N ALA A 56 -7.10 23.77 -15.05
CA ALA A 56 -8.49 24.07 -14.76
C ALA A 56 -9.33 22.85 -14.32
N ALA A 57 -8.79 21.62 -14.42
CA ALA A 57 -9.46 20.42 -13.95
C ALA A 57 -9.36 20.33 -12.42
N ARG A 58 -10.50 20.07 -11.76
CA ARG A 58 -10.52 19.80 -10.31
C ARG A 58 -9.82 18.46 -10.02
N GLY A 59 -9.07 18.37 -8.92
CA GLY A 59 -8.22 17.21 -8.58
C GLY A 59 -6.84 17.18 -9.26
N TRP A 60 -6.63 18.01 -10.29
CA TRP A 60 -5.37 18.07 -11.05
C TRP A 60 -4.14 18.37 -10.19
N GLN A 61 -4.29 19.24 -9.18
CA GLN A 61 -3.17 19.60 -8.31
C GLN A 61 -2.69 18.41 -7.47
N ALA A 62 -3.61 17.56 -6.99
CA ALA A 62 -3.26 16.35 -6.26
C ALA A 62 -2.57 15.33 -7.17
N ASP A 63 -3.02 15.19 -8.42
CA ASP A 63 -2.37 14.31 -9.41
C ASP A 63 -0.97 14.81 -9.78
N LEU A 64 -0.78 16.13 -9.91
CA LEU A 64 0.54 16.73 -10.11
C LEU A 64 1.44 16.52 -8.89
N ALA A 65 0.90 16.65 -7.68
CA ALA A 65 1.66 16.37 -6.45
C ALA A 65 2.05 14.89 -6.33
N GLN A 66 1.21 13.97 -6.83
CA GLN A 66 1.57 12.57 -6.96
C GLN A 66 2.70 12.38 -7.98
N ALA A 67 2.66 13.05 -9.13
CA ALA A 67 3.77 13.03 -10.09
C ALA A 67 5.09 13.54 -9.46
N ASP A 68 5.02 14.63 -8.69
CA ASP A 68 6.19 15.19 -7.99
C ASP A 68 6.72 14.26 -6.89
N PHE A 69 5.82 13.54 -6.20
CA PHE A 69 6.20 12.48 -5.27
C PHE A 69 6.93 11.34 -5.98
N LEU A 70 6.37 10.80 -7.06
CA LEU A 70 6.98 9.70 -7.83
C LEU A 70 8.35 10.11 -8.39
N ALA A 71 8.51 11.37 -8.83
CA ALA A 71 9.78 11.91 -9.27
C ALA A 71 10.81 12.03 -8.13
N ALA A 72 10.38 12.44 -6.93
CA ALA A 72 11.24 12.49 -5.75
C ALA A 72 11.65 11.09 -5.29
N GLU A 73 10.73 10.11 -5.35
CA GLU A 73 11.00 8.71 -5.03
C GLU A 73 12.02 8.11 -6.01
N ALA A 74 11.83 8.32 -7.31
CA ALA A 74 12.79 7.92 -8.34
C ALA A 74 14.19 8.51 -8.10
N ALA A 75 14.26 9.80 -7.75
CA ALA A 75 15.51 10.46 -7.42
C ALA A 75 16.16 9.87 -6.16
N ALA A 76 15.38 9.58 -5.12
CA ALA A 76 15.88 8.94 -3.90
C ALA A 76 16.44 7.54 -4.18
N LEU A 77 15.74 6.73 -4.98
CA LEU A 77 16.21 5.40 -5.40
C LEU A 77 17.53 5.46 -6.19
N ALA A 78 17.70 6.48 -7.04
CA ALA A 78 18.94 6.68 -7.79
C ALA A 78 20.14 7.16 -6.92
N THR A 79 19.87 7.73 -5.73
CA THR A 79 20.92 8.21 -4.80
C THR A 79 21.51 7.14 -3.88
N THR A 80 21.22 5.86 -4.12
CA THR A 80 21.63 4.68 -3.32
C THR A 80 23.15 4.41 -3.25
N ASN A 81 24.02 5.36 -3.66
CA ASN A 81 25.46 5.23 -3.42
C ASN A 81 25.74 5.23 -1.91
N PRO A 82 26.26 4.12 -1.33
CA PRO A 82 26.25 3.88 0.12
C PRO A 82 27.11 4.87 0.93
N GLN A 83 27.97 5.66 0.28
CA GLN A 83 28.99 6.48 0.93
C GLN A 83 28.55 7.90 1.34
N ASN A 84 27.32 8.33 1.01
CA ASN A 84 26.88 9.70 1.34
C ASN A 84 25.54 9.72 2.09
N ALA A 85 25.61 9.49 3.42
CA ALA A 85 24.45 9.49 4.31
C ALA A 85 23.67 10.82 4.28
N ALA A 86 24.35 11.96 4.14
CA ALA A 86 23.70 13.27 4.09
C ALA A 86 22.84 13.44 2.82
N SER A 87 23.34 12.99 1.65
CA SER A 87 22.55 13.03 0.41
C SER A 87 21.34 12.09 0.45
N ARG A 88 21.45 10.93 1.11
CA ARG A 88 20.30 10.03 1.32
C ARG A 88 19.25 10.68 2.22
N ALA A 89 19.67 11.22 3.37
CA ALA A 89 18.75 11.90 4.30
C ALA A 89 18.02 13.06 3.62
N GLN A 90 18.72 13.85 2.79
CA GLN A 90 18.10 14.95 2.03
C GLN A 90 17.10 14.45 0.98
N ALA A 91 17.44 13.40 0.22
CA ALA A 91 16.53 12.83 -0.77
C ALA A 91 15.28 12.21 -0.11
N ARG A 92 15.44 11.52 1.03
CA ARG A 92 14.33 10.97 1.82
C ARG A 92 13.46 12.07 2.44
N GLN A 93 14.06 13.15 2.94
CA GLN A 93 13.32 14.31 3.43
C GLN A 93 12.45 14.91 2.33
N LEU A 94 12.99 15.05 1.11
CA LEU A 94 12.24 15.53 -0.04
C LEU A 94 11.05 14.60 -0.36
N VAL A 95 11.25 13.27 -0.36
CA VAL A 95 10.16 12.30 -0.53
C VAL A 95 9.08 12.49 0.53
N SER A 96 9.46 12.62 1.80
CA SER A 96 8.53 12.86 2.91
C SER A 96 7.72 14.15 2.72
N ASP A 97 8.38 15.24 2.34
CA ASP A 97 7.71 16.52 2.10
C ASP A 97 6.76 16.46 0.90
N ARG A 98 7.11 15.71 -0.17
CA ARG A 98 6.20 15.47 -1.30
C ARG A 98 5.01 14.61 -0.93
N ALA A 99 5.20 13.56 -0.13
CA ALA A 99 4.12 12.73 0.37
C ALA A 99 3.14 13.53 1.23
N ARG A 100 3.63 14.40 2.13
CA ARG A 100 2.80 15.30 2.93
C ARG A 100 1.99 16.28 2.06
N ASN A 101 2.63 16.86 1.04
CA ASN A 101 1.94 17.75 0.11
C ASN A 101 0.84 17.03 -0.68
N GLN A 102 1.14 15.82 -1.18
CA GLN A 102 0.17 15.00 -1.91
C GLN A 102 -1.01 14.59 -1.01
N TYR A 103 -0.75 14.20 0.24
CA TYR A 103 -1.80 13.96 1.22
C TYR A 103 -2.64 15.20 1.51
N ALA A 104 -2.03 16.37 1.74
CA ALA A 104 -2.75 17.60 2.03
C ALA A 104 -3.69 17.99 0.88
N LEU A 105 -3.23 17.88 -0.37
CA LEU A 105 -4.05 18.15 -1.56
C LEU A 105 -5.15 17.10 -1.73
N ARG A 106 -4.85 15.81 -1.50
CA ARG A 106 -5.84 14.75 -1.60
C ARG A 106 -6.90 14.82 -0.51
N LEU A 107 -6.54 15.29 0.68
CA LEU A 107 -7.47 15.58 1.76
C LEU A 107 -8.44 16.69 1.36
N ALA A 108 -7.95 17.79 0.78
CA ALA A 108 -8.82 18.85 0.27
C ALA A 108 -9.77 18.33 -0.83
N ASP A 109 -9.27 17.52 -1.77
CA ASP A 109 -10.11 16.87 -2.78
C ASP A 109 -11.17 15.97 -2.14
N PHE A 110 -10.82 15.21 -1.09
CA PHE A 110 -11.76 14.34 -0.39
C PHE A 110 -12.86 15.14 0.33
N GLU A 111 -12.49 16.24 1.01
CA GLU A 111 -13.43 17.15 1.67
C GLU A 111 -14.40 17.81 0.67
N ASP A 112 -13.96 18.06 -0.56
CA ASP A 112 -14.77 18.58 -1.67
C ASP A 112 -15.56 17.49 -2.43
N GLY A 113 -15.42 16.21 -2.04
CA GLY A 113 -16.06 15.07 -2.71
C GLY A 113 -15.49 14.71 -4.08
N LEU A 114 -14.26 15.17 -4.37
CA LEU A 114 -13.51 14.92 -5.60
C LEU A 114 -12.60 13.70 -5.53
N ALA A 115 -12.25 13.26 -4.33
CA ALA A 115 -11.49 12.06 -4.06
C ALA A 115 -12.30 11.06 -3.23
N THR A 116 -11.99 9.77 -3.41
CA THR A 116 -12.56 8.69 -2.61
C THR A 116 -11.76 8.48 -1.32
N LEU A 117 -12.31 7.71 -0.38
CA LEU A 117 -11.56 7.28 0.79
C LEU A 117 -10.32 6.47 0.40
N SER A 118 -10.43 5.64 -0.65
CA SER A 118 -9.29 4.88 -1.18
C SER A 118 -8.16 5.79 -1.64
N ASP A 119 -8.46 6.90 -2.34
CA ASP A 119 -7.45 7.86 -2.78
C ASP A 119 -6.76 8.55 -1.58
N LEU A 120 -7.53 8.92 -0.55
CA LEU A 120 -7.00 9.53 0.67
C LEU A 120 -6.14 8.54 1.46
N SER A 121 -6.59 7.29 1.60
CA SER A 121 -5.84 6.23 2.28
C SER A 121 -4.55 5.88 1.54
N HIS A 122 -4.59 5.82 0.20
CA HIS A 122 -3.39 5.66 -0.61
C HIS A 122 -2.42 6.82 -0.35
N ALA A 123 -2.88 8.08 -0.42
CA ALA A 123 -2.05 9.25 -0.15
C ALA A 123 -1.41 9.22 1.25
N ALA A 124 -2.17 8.80 2.26
CA ALA A 124 -1.65 8.65 3.61
C ALA A 124 -0.64 7.51 3.75
N SER A 125 -0.81 6.42 2.99
CA SER A 125 0.17 5.32 2.94
C SER A 125 1.52 5.80 2.44
N LEU A 126 1.56 6.77 1.50
CA LEU A 126 2.80 7.38 1.02
C LEU A 126 3.52 8.16 2.13
N MET A 127 2.78 8.77 3.06
CA MET A 127 3.37 9.46 4.23
C MET A 127 4.04 8.50 5.22
N ALA A 128 3.55 7.26 5.31
CA ALA A 128 4.14 6.25 6.17
C ALA A 128 5.51 5.77 5.66
N GLY A 129 5.74 5.83 4.34
CA GLY A 129 7.01 5.47 3.73
C GLY A 129 7.47 4.02 3.99
N ASP A 130 8.65 3.66 3.48
CA ASP A 130 9.31 2.44 3.92
C ASP A 130 9.96 2.69 5.29
N LEU A 131 9.29 2.27 6.36
CA LEU A 131 9.71 2.43 7.75
C LEU A 131 10.95 1.59 8.14
N SER A 132 11.62 0.98 7.15
CA SER A 132 12.80 0.14 7.35
C SER A 132 14.02 0.91 7.88
N GLU A 133 14.06 2.24 7.77
CA GLU A 133 15.15 3.09 8.27
C GLU A 133 14.74 3.86 9.56
N PRO A 134 15.47 3.75 10.69
CA PRO A 134 15.09 4.36 11.98
C PRO A 134 14.94 5.88 11.98
N GLU A 135 15.75 6.60 11.20
CA GLU A 135 15.70 8.06 11.09
C GLU A 135 14.42 8.54 10.37
N ILE A 136 13.85 7.69 9.51
CA ILE A 136 12.61 7.95 8.77
C ILE A 136 11.40 7.68 9.67
N ALA A 137 11.50 6.65 10.51
CA ALA A 137 10.49 6.25 11.48
C ALA A 137 10.07 7.41 12.41
N ASP A 138 11.02 8.14 13.00
CA ASP A 138 10.72 9.26 13.90
C ASP A 138 10.07 10.46 13.17
N ALA A 139 10.49 10.73 11.93
CA ALA A 139 9.97 11.83 11.12
C ALA A 139 8.53 11.58 10.60
N ALA A 140 8.09 10.31 10.58
CA ALA A 140 6.75 9.90 10.16
C ALA A 140 5.68 10.06 11.26
N ILE A 141 6.07 10.06 12.54
CA ILE A 141 5.14 10.06 13.69
C ILE A 141 4.12 11.21 13.64
N PRO A 142 4.50 12.48 13.43
CA PRO A 142 3.52 13.57 13.42
C PRO A 142 2.47 13.42 12.30
N GLY A 143 2.88 12.92 11.13
CA GLY A 143 1.97 12.68 10.01
C GLY A 143 1.01 11.52 10.28
N LEU A 144 1.49 10.47 10.94
CA LEU A 144 0.64 9.34 11.34
C LEU A 144 -0.38 9.73 12.41
N ILE A 145 -0.03 10.61 13.36
CA ILE A 145 -0.98 11.15 14.36
C ILE A 145 -2.09 11.94 13.66
N ASP A 146 -1.73 12.81 12.72
CA ASP A 146 -2.71 13.60 11.98
C ASP A 146 -3.65 12.73 11.15
N TYR A 147 -3.10 11.74 10.45
CA TYR A 147 -3.87 10.76 9.69
C TYR A 147 -4.83 9.97 10.59
N GLN A 148 -4.36 9.48 11.74
CA GLN A 148 -5.19 8.73 12.69
C GLN A 148 -6.38 9.58 13.17
N ALA A 149 -6.16 10.85 13.52
CA ALA A 149 -7.23 11.77 13.92
C ALA A 149 -8.25 11.99 12.79
N ARG A 150 -7.79 12.15 11.55
CA ARG A 150 -8.65 12.24 10.36
C ARG A 150 -9.46 10.96 10.15
N MET A 151 -8.82 9.79 10.22
CA MET A 151 -9.49 8.50 10.05
C MET A 151 -10.54 8.23 11.13
N GLN A 152 -10.31 8.69 12.36
CA GLN A 152 -11.32 8.63 13.41
C GLN A 152 -12.56 9.45 13.06
N GLN A 153 -12.38 10.68 12.55
CA GLN A 153 -13.50 11.52 12.11
C GLN A 153 -14.22 10.92 10.90
N ILE A 154 -13.49 10.36 9.94
CA ILE A 154 -14.06 9.67 8.77
C ILE A 154 -14.88 8.48 9.23
N LEU A 155 -14.35 7.63 10.12
CA LEU A 155 -15.08 6.48 10.64
C LEU A 155 -16.42 6.90 11.28
N ILE A 156 -16.40 7.90 12.16
CA ILE A 156 -17.61 8.44 12.80
C ILE A 156 -18.62 8.93 11.74
N ASN A 157 -18.15 9.65 10.72
CA ASN A 157 -19.01 10.16 9.65
C ASN A 157 -19.61 9.03 8.81
N THR A 158 -18.80 8.04 8.43
CA THR A 158 -19.21 6.89 7.63
C THR A 158 -20.21 6.02 8.41
N GLU A 159 -19.99 5.79 9.70
CA GLU A 159 -20.94 5.09 10.58
C GLU A 159 -22.27 5.85 10.71
N ASN A 160 -22.22 7.18 10.86
CA ASN A 160 -23.43 8.01 10.88
C ASN A 160 -24.21 7.95 9.55
N LEU A 161 -23.51 7.89 8.41
CA LEU A 161 -24.12 7.70 7.10
C LEU A 161 -24.72 6.29 6.98
N ALA A 162 -24.04 5.27 7.51
CA ALA A 162 -24.48 3.88 7.50
C ALA A 162 -25.79 3.71 8.27
N GLN A 163 -25.87 4.31 9.46
CA GLN A 163 -27.08 4.32 10.29
C GLN A 163 -28.27 5.00 9.60
N ARG A 164 -28.01 5.94 8.69
CA ARG A 164 -29.03 6.64 7.89
C ARG A 164 -29.36 5.93 6.58
N GLY A 165 -28.69 4.82 6.26
CA GLY A 165 -28.86 4.08 5.01
C GLY A 165 -28.38 4.86 3.78
N ALA A 166 -27.45 5.80 3.95
CA ALA A 166 -26.86 6.55 2.84
C ALA A 166 -25.71 5.76 2.19
N ASP A 167 -25.57 5.84 0.86
CA ASP A 167 -24.53 5.13 0.10
C ASP A 167 -23.10 5.43 0.57
N GLY A 168 -22.85 6.65 1.08
CA GLY A 168 -21.55 7.00 1.65
C GLY A 168 -21.19 6.19 2.90
N GLY A 169 -22.18 5.57 3.56
CA GLY A 169 -22.02 4.68 4.71
C GLY A 169 -22.14 3.20 4.36
N ARG A 170 -21.84 2.81 3.12
CA ARG A 170 -21.73 1.38 2.78
C ARG A 170 -20.72 0.68 3.68
N ILE A 171 -20.97 -0.59 3.94
CA ILE A 171 -20.24 -1.38 4.94
C ILE A 171 -18.74 -1.53 4.61
N ASP A 172 -18.37 -1.59 3.33
CA ASP A 172 -16.98 -1.63 2.89
C ASP A 172 -16.22 -0.34 3.24
N HIS A 173 -16.85 0.83 3.12
CA HIS A 173 -16.22 2.08 3.55
C HIS A 173 -16.02 2.13 5.07
N VAL A 174 -16.96 1.57 5.84
CA VAL A 174 -16.82 1.46 7.31
C VAL A 174 -15.63 0.58 7.65
N HIS A 175 -15.54 -0.61 7.05
CA HIS A 175 -14.43 -1.52 7.28
C HIS A 175 -13.09 -0.96 6.80
N GLN A 176 -13.06 -0.25 5.67
CA GLN A 176 -11.86 0.44 5.19
C GLN A 176 -11.38 1.49 6.19
N ALA A 177 -12.30 2.31 6.71
CA ALA A 177 -11.96 3.32 7.71
C ALA A 177 -11.46 2.70 9.03
N GLN A 178 -12.07 1.60 9.48
CA GLN A 178 -11.64 0.84 10.66
C GLN A 178 -10.26 0.20 10.46
N PHE A 179 -10.01 -0.36 9.28
CA PHE A 179 -8.74 -0.97 8.92
C PHE A 179 -7.63 0.07 8.96
N GLU A 180 -7.80 1.20 8.29
CA GLU A 180 -6.81 2.27 8.22
C GLU A 180 -6.54 2.94 9.58
N LEU A 181 -7.59 3.15 10.38
CA LEU A 181 -7.45 3.64 11.76
C LEU A 181 -6.65 2.66 12.63
N SER A 182 -6.92 1.37 12.53
CA SER A 182 -6.23 0.35 13.32
C SER A 182 -4.80 0.12 12.83
N ARG A 183 -4.57 0.16 11.51
CA ARG A 183 -3.25 0.06 10.88
C ARG A 183 -2.36 1.23 11.29
N SER A 184 -2.86 2.46 11.24
CA SER A 184 -2.11 3.64 11.72
C SER A 184 -1.79 3.55 13.22
N SER A 185 -2.70 2.99 14.02
CA SER A 185 -2.46 2.71 15.45
C SER A 185 -1.34 1.68 15.67
N LEU A 186 -1.27 0.63 14.84
CA LEU A 186 -0.17 -0.33 14.85
C LEU A 186 1.16 0.36 14.54
N LEU A 187 1.22 1.16 13.48
CA LEU A 187 2.43 1.88 13.08
C LEU A 187 2.92 2.80 14.21
N LEU A 188 2.03 3.62 14.78
CA LEU A 188 2.38 4.53 15.89
C LEU A 188 2.88 3.76 17.13
N ALA A 189 2.21 2.67 17.49
CA ALA A 189 2.60 1.87 18.65
C ALA A 189 3.91 1.11 18.44
N GLY A 190 4.13 0.57 17.24
CA GLY A 190 5.38 -0.08 16.85
C GLY A 190 6.57 0.87 16.87
N LEU A 191 6.41 2.06 16.27
CA LEU A 191 7.42 3.13 16.30
C LEU A 191 7.72 3.61 17.72
N SER A 192 6.71 3.69 18.57
CA SER A 192 6.85 4.06 19.99
C SER A 192 7.34 2.91 20.88
N LYS A 193 7.63 1.73 20.31
CA LYS A 193 8.03 0.51 21.03
C LYS A 193 7.08 0.11 22.16
N ASN A 194 5.79 0.35 21.97
CA ASN A 194 4.73 -0.04 22.91
C ASN A 194 4.07 -1.34 22.43
N GLU A 195 4.72 -2.46 22.74
CA GLU A 195 4.34 -3.80 22.28
C GLU A 195 2.89 -4.19 22.63
N PRO A 196 2.36 -3.99 23.87
CA PRO A 196 0.97 -4.35 24.17
C PRO A 196 -0.05 -3.58 23.30
N THR A 197 0.23 -2.29 23.04
CA THR A 197 -0.65 -1.47 22.20
C THR A 197 -0.51 -1.86 20.73
N ALA A 198 0.71 -2.16 20.28
CA ALA A 198 0.96 -2.64 18.92
C ALA A 198 0.27 -3.98 18.65
N SER A 199 0.35 -4.94 19.57
CA SER A 199 -0.33 -6.23 19.45
C SER A 199 -1.86 -6.09 19.38
N THR A 200 -2.44 -5.25 20.25
CA THR A 200 -3.88 -4.96 20.22
C THR A 200 -4.29 -4.27 18.92
N ALA A 201 -3.51 -3.30 18.46
CA ALA A 201 -3.77 -2.58 17.21
C ALA A 201 -3.66 -3.49 15.99
N PHE A 202 -2.69 -4.42 15.99
CA PHE A 202 -2.58 -5.46 14.96
C PHE A 202 -3.82 -6.35 14.94
N GLN A 203 -4.29 -6.87 16.09
CA GLN A 203 -5.49 -7.72 16.14
C GLN A 203 -6.73 -6.99 15.60
N ASN A 204 -6.91 -5.72 15.95
CA ASN A 204 -8.00 -4.90 15.45
C ASN A 204 -7.89 -4.65 13.94
N ALA A 205 -6.69 -4.33 13.45
CA ALA A 205 -6.45 -4.12 12.02
C ALA A 205 -6.61 -5.41 11.22
N ASP A 206 -6.17 -6.54 11.76
CA ASP A 206 -6.28 -7.86 11.15
C ASP A 206 -7.75 -8.26 10.99
N GLN A 207 -8.57 -8.03 12.02
CA GLN A 207 -10.01 -8.26 11.96
C GLN A 207 -10.68 -7.32 10.94
N ALA A 208 -10.38 -6.02 10.98
CA ALA A 208 -10.94 -5.05 10.04
C ALA A 208 -10.54 -5.34 8.58
N GLY A 209 -9.31 -5.83 8.34
CA GLY A 209 -8.86 -6.24 7.01
C GLY A 209 -9.62 -7.45 6.46
N ARG A 210 -9.92 -8.43 7.32
CA ARG A 210 -10.79 -9.57 6.96
C ARG A 210 -12.21 -9.12 6.64
N ASP A 211 -12.75 -8.24 7.47
CA ASP A 211 -14.11 -7.72 7.31
C ASP A 211 -14.24 -6.89 6.03
N LEU A 212 -13.22 -6.07 5.71
CA LEU A 212 -13.11 -5.33 4.46
C LEU A 212 -13.12 -6.26 3.25
N LEU A 213 -12.21 -7.23 3.21
CA LEU A 213 -12.12 -8.20 2.11
C LEU A 213 -13.43 -8.99 1.94
N ALA A 214 -14.08 -9.37 3.04
CA ALA A 214 -15.37 -10.05 3.01
C ALA A 214 -16.51 -9.15 2.52
N SER A 215 -16.53 -7.86 2.89
CA SER A 215 -17.51 -6.92 2.34
C SER A 215 -17.32 -6.68 0.85
N GLU A 216 -16.09 -6.50 0.38
CA GLU A 216 -15.80 -6.30 -1.03
C GLU A 216 -16.07 -7.55 -1.86
N ALA A 217 -15.81 -8.74 -1.34
CA ALA A 217 -16.19 -9.99 -2.00
C ALA A 217 -17.71 -10.07 -2.24
N ARG A 218 -18.53 -9.68 -1.26
CA ARG A 218 -19.99 -9.60 -1.45
C ARG A 218 -20.40 -8.57 -2.50
N LEU A 219 -19.70 -7.44 -2.55
CA LEU A 219 -19.96 -6.38 -3.52
C LEU A 219 -19.49 -6.75 -4.93
N TYR A 220 -18.41 -7.53 -5.04
CA TYR A 220 -17.95 -8.08 -6.30
C TYR A 220 -18.95 -9.08 -6.87
N ASP A 221 -19.50 -9.96 -6.03
CA ASP A 221 -20.57 -10.88 -6.43
C ASP A 221 -21.83 -10.13 -6.92
N SER A 222 -22.07 -8.90 -6.44
CA SER A 222 -23.15 -8.04 -6.93
C SER A 222 -22.78 -7.10 -8.08
N GLY A 223 -21.51 -7.11 -8.52
CA GLY A 223 -20.99 -6.23 -9.58
C GLY A 223 -20.70 -4.78 -9.17
N THR A 224 -20.66 -4.50 -7.87
CA THR A 224 -20.43 -3.17 -7.29
C THR A 224 -18.97 -2.92 -6.92
N ALA A 225 -18.18 -3.99 -6.75
CA ALA A 225 -16.73 -3.94 -6.60
C ALA A 225 -16.05 -4.68 -7.76
N THR A 226 -14.82 -4.30 -8.05
CA THR A 226 -13.98 -4.88 -9.10
C THR A 226 -12.97 -5.85 -8.52
N LEU A 227 -12.35 -6.68 -9.38
CA LEU A 227 -11.28 -7.59 -8.93
C LEU A 227 -10.07 -6.80 -8.40
N PHE A 228 -9.84 -5.60 -8.93
CA PHE A 228 -8.85 -4.66 -8.42
C PHE A 228 -9.10 -4.30 -6.95
N ASP A 229 -10.34 -3.94 -6.58
CA ASP A 229 -10.66 -3.51 -5.20
C ASP A 229 -10.33 -4.64 -4.20
N LEU A 230 -10.76 -5.88 -4.50
CA LEU A 230 -10.41 -7.02 -3.65
C LEU A 230 -8.88 -7.25 -3.57
N ALA A 231 -8.18 -7.13 -4.70
CA ALA A 231 -6.73 -7.33 -4.75
C ALA A 231 -6.01 -6.25 -3.93
N GLN A 232 -6.52 -5.02 -3.96
CA GLN A 232 -6.02 -3.89 -3.18
C GLN A 232 -6.20 -4.15 -1.68
N SER A 233 -7.41 -4.51 -1.24
CA SER A 233 -7.69 -4.80 0.18
C SER A 233 -6.89 -5.99 0.69
N TRP A 234 -6.74 -7.05 -0.11
CA TRP A 234 -5.87 -8.16 0.26
C TRP A 234 -4.40 -7.74 0.34
N SER A 235 -3.91 -6.94 -0.60
CA SER A 235 -2.53 -6.42 -0.58
C SER A 235 -2.27 -5.53 0.64
N GLN A 236 -3.23 -4.69 1.04
CA GLN A 236 -3.14 -3.89 2.26
C GLN A 236 -3.10 -4.77 3.51
N TRP A 237 -3.92 -5.83 3.56
CA TRP A 237 -3.91 -6.79 4.65
C TRP A 237 -2.60 -7.60 4.71
N GLN A 238 -2.01 -7.94 3.56
CA GLN A 238 -0.68 -8.54 3.46
C GLN A 238 0.40 -7.59 4.00
N GLU A 239 0.31 -6.32 3.65
CA GLU A 239 1.22 -5.29 4.12
C GLU A 239 1.12 -5.08 5.64
N LEU A 240 -0.07 -5.17 6.23
CA LEU A 240 -0.26 -5.17 7.69
C LEU A 240 0.56 -6.30 8.35
N HIS A 241 0.51 -7.52 7.80
CA HIS A 241 1.29 -8.65 8.33
C HIS A 241 2.79 -8.41 8.22
N ARG A 242 3.25 -7.79 7.12
CA ARG A 242 4.67 -7.40 6.98
C ARG A 242 5.08 -6.38 8.04
N GLN A 243 4.23 -5.38 8.32
CA GLN A 243 4.45 -4.38 9.35
C GLN A 243 4.47 -5.01 10.75
N ALA A 244 3.57 -5.95 11.03
CA ALA A 244 3.57 -6.72 12.27
C ALA A 244 4.87 -7.50 12.45
N LYS A 245 5.33 -8.24 11.42
CA LYS A 245 6.64 -8.93 11.44
C LYS A 245 7.80 -7.95 11.70
N HIS A 246 7.80 -6.78 11.06
CA HIS A 246 8.84 -5.76 11.24
C HIS A 246 8.91 -5.25 12.69
N PHE A 247 7.77 -5.09 13.35
CA PHE A 247 7.70 -4.71 14.76
C PHE A 247 7.75 -5.90 15.73
N GLU A 248 8.17 -7.08 15.26
CA GLU A 248 8.28 -8.32 16.06
C GLU A 248 6.96 -8.74 16.73
N ILE A 249 5.82 -8.35 16.15
CA ILE A 249 4.49 -8.72 16.64
C ILE A 249 4.15 -10.13 16.15
N GLU A 250 3.80 -11.01 17.08
CA GLU A 250 3.38 -12.37 16.77
C GLU A 250 2.10 -12.37 15.91
N ILE A 251 2.17 -13.05 14.77
CA ILE A 251 1.03 -13.24 13.88
C ILE A 251 0.38 -14.59 14.19
N PRO A 252 -0.89 -14.63 14.63
CA PRO A 252 -1.57 -15.90 14.87
C PRO A 252 -1.62 -16.74 13.60
N GLU A 253 -1.32 -18.03 13.72
CA GLU A 253 -1.32 -18.97 12.59
C GLU A 253 -2.67 -19.00 11.84
N ALA A 254 -3.78 -18.84 12.58
CA ALA A 254 -5.11 -18.72 12.00
C ALA A 254 -5.24 -17.51 11.06
N SER A 255 -4.59 -16.39 11.39
CA SER A 255 -4.55 -15.20 10.53
C SER A 255 -3.76 -15.46 9.25
N SER A 256 -2.56 -16.04 9.37
CA SER A 256 -1.75 -16.40 8.21
C SER A 256 -2.48 -17.34 7.25
N ARG A 257 -3.17 -18.37 7.78
CA ARG A 257 -3.98 -19.29 6.96
C ARG A 257 -5.14 -18.60 6.26
N GLN A 258 -5.81 -17.65 6.93
CA GLN A 258 -6.91 -16.91 6.32
C GLN A 258 -6.41 -15.96 5.23
N GLN A 259 -5.26 -15.31 5.42
CA GLN A 259 -4.63 -14.48 4.38
C GLN A 259 -4.29 -15.32 3.14
N GLN A 260 -3.69 -16.50 3.33
CA GLN A 260 -3.40 -17.43 2.22
C GLN A 260 -4.67 -17.87 1.49
N SER A 261 -5.73 -18.22 2.24
CA SER A 261 -7.04 -18.56 1.68
C SER A 261 -7.64 -17.40 0.87
N GLY A 262 -7.49 -16.16 1.35
CA GLY A 262 -7.90 -14.96 0.62
C GLY A 262 -7.22 -14.85 -0.74
N LEU A 263 -5.89 -15.03 -0.80
CA LEU A 263 -5.14 -14.99 -2.06
C LEU A 263 -5.55 -16.10 -3.02
N GLN A 264 -5.75 -17.32 -2.50
CA GLN A 264 -6.22 -18.44 -3.29
C GLN A 264 -7.57 -18.11 -3.91
N ARG A 265 -8.50 -17.54 -3.12
CA ARG A 265 -9.81 -17.14 -3.62
C ARG A 265 -9.72 -16.08 -4.72
N LEU A 266 -8.85 -15.09 -4.58
CA LEU A 266 -8.62 -14.08 -5.63
C LEU A 266 -8.10 -14.73 -6.91
N THR A 267 -7.14 -15.64 -6.79
CA THR A 267 -6.56 -16.37 -7.92
C THR A 267 -7.65 -17.17 -8.65
N GLU A 268 -8.50 -17.89 -7.91
CA GLU A 268 -9.63 -18.61 -8.49
C GLU A 268 -10.63 -17.71 -9.20
N LEU A 269 -10.87 -16.49 -8.69
CA LEU A 269 -11.73 -15.50 -9.36
C LEU A 269 -11.10 -14.99 -10.65
N ALA A 270 -9.80 -14.71 -10.63
CA ALA A 270 -9.04 -14.28 -11.79
C ALA A 270 -9.01 -15.36 -12.89
N ASP A 271 -8.78 -16.62 -12.53
CA ASP A 271 -8.68 -17.75 -13.46
C ASP A 271 -10.01 -18.09 -14.15
N ARG A 272 -11.14 -17.69 -13.56
CA ARG A 272 -12.48 -17.89 -14.14
C ARG A 272 -12.85 -16.82 -15.16
N GLN A 273 -12.06 -15.74 -15.28
CA GLN A 273 -12.33 -14.68 -16.24
C GLN A 273 -11.98 -15.15 -17.66
N THR A 274 -12.93 -15.03 -18.58
CA THR A 274 -12.81 -15.55 -19.96
C THR A 274 -12.69 -14.44 -21.01
N ASP A 275 -13.24 -13.25 -20.78
CA ASP A 275 -13.09 -12.09 -21.66
C ASP A 275 -12.16 -11.04 -21.03
N LEU A 276 -10.88 -11.10 -21.42
CA LEU A 276 -9.82 -10.27 -20.88
C LEU A 276 -9.57 -9.03 -21.75
N ARG A 277 -10.60 -8.21 -21.96
CA ARG A 277 -10.45 -6.93 -22.68
C ARG A 277 -10.50 -5.76 -21.70
N GLY A 278 -9.65 -4.76 -21.94
CA GLY A 278 -9.64 -3.54 -21.13
C GLY A 278 -9.20 -3.78 -19.68
N ARG A 279 -9.94 -3.21 -18.72
CA ARG A 279 -9.60 -3.20 -17.28
C ARG A 279 -9.48 -4.61 -16.68
N ILE A 280 -10.34 -5.55 -17.08
CA ILE A 280 -10.35 -6.92 -16.52
C ILE A 280 -9.00 -7.62 -16.73
N ALA A 281 -8.34 -7.41 -17.87
CA ALA A 281 -7.01 -7.98 -18.12
C ALA A 281 -5.95 -7.45 -17.15
N ALA A 282 -6.01 -6.15 -16.82
CA ALA A 282 -5.10 -5.53 -15.87
C ALA A 282 -5.34 -6.07 -14.44
N ASP A 283 -6.60 -6.16 -14.02
CA ASP A 283 -6.98 -6.67 -12.70
C ASP A 283 -6.56 -8.15 -12.53
N VAL A 284 -6.78 -8.98 -13.56
CA VAL A 284 -6.32 -10.38 -13.56
C VAL A 284 -4.80 -10.47 -13.47
N THR A 285 -4.08 -9.65 -14.25
CA THR A 285 -2.62 -9.59 -14.22
C THR A 285 -2.10 -9.19 -12.84
N MET A 286 -2.75 -8.24 -12.17
CA MET A 286 -2.41 -7.81 -10.81
C MET A 286 -2.57 -8.96 -9.82
N VAL A 287 -3.68 -9.71 -9.87
CA VAL A 287 -3.89 -10.85 -8.98
C VAL A 287 -2.82 -11.94 -9.18
N HIS A 288 -2.53 -12.31 -10.42
CA HIS A 288 -1.47 -13.28 -10.71
C HIS A 288 -0.09 -12.79 -10.28
N SER A 289 0.18 -11.50 -10.42
CA SER A 289 1.42 -10.87 -9.95
C SER A 289 1.56 -10.95 -8.42
N LEU A 290 0.46 -10.73 -7.67
CA LEU A 290 0.43 -10.92 -6.22
C LEU A 290 0.71 -12.37 -5.83
N LYS A 291 0.12 -13.34 -6.55
CA LYS A 291 0.38 -14.76 -6.33
C LYS A 291 1.86 -15.10 -6.50
N ILE A 292 2.46 -14.67 -7.61
CA ILE A 292 3.89 -14.88 -7.90
C ILE A 292 4.76 -14.22 -6.83
N LEU A 293 4.43 -13.00 -6.41
CA LEU A 293 5.17 -12.32 -5.34
C LEU A 293 5.17 -13.13 -4.04
N MET A 294 4.03 -13.69 -3.64
CA MET A 294 3.97 -14.53 -2.43
C MET A 294 4.78 -15.81 -2.59
N ASP A 295 4.71 -16.45 -3.75
CA ASP A 295 5.46 -17.68 -4.02
C ASP A 295 6.98 -17.41 -3.98
N LEU A 296 7.45 -16.28 -4.52
CA LEU A 296 8.85 -15.85 -4.43
C LEU A 296 9.29 -15.58 -2.99
N ARG A 297 8.43 -14.96 -2.18
CA ARG A 297 8.75 -14.68 -0.76
C ARG A 297 8.85 -15.96 0.05
N GLN A 298 7.93 -16.91 -0.16
CA GLN A 298 8.01 -18.22 0.50
C GLN A 298 9.31 -18.94 0.16
N LEU A 299 9.71 -18.91 -1.13
CA LEU A 299 10.98 -19.51 -1.56
C LEU A 299 12.19 -18.85 -0.90
N ALA A 300 12.17 -17.53 -0.70
CA ALA A 300 13.24 -16.82 0.01
C ALA A 300 13.30 -17.22 1.50
N GLU A 301 12.16 -17.29 2.19
CA GLU A 301 12.09 -17.74 3.59
C GLU A 301 12.58 -19.20 3.76
N ASP A 302 12.25 -20.08 2.81
CA ASP A 302 12.70 -21.49 2.81
C ASP A 302 14.22 -21.62 2.54
N ALA A 303 14.79 -20.73 1.73
CA ALA A 303 16.22 -20.69 1.44
C ALA A 303 17.04 -20.27 2.68
N ASP A 304 16.60 -19.22 3.39
CA ASP A 304 17.28 -18.70 4.58
C ASP A 304 17.29 -19.70 5.74
N THR A 305 16.17 -20.41 5.94
CA THR A 305 16.05 -21.46 6.95
C THR A 305 16.94 -22.67 6.65
N SER A 306 17.08 -23.04 5.37
CA SER A 306 17.95 -24.13 4.92
C SER A 306 19.45 -23.80 5.09
N SER A 307 19.86 -22.55 4.85
CA SER A 307 21.24 -22.11 5.07
C SER A 307 21.63 -22.06 6.56
N SER A 308 20.68 -21.73 7.43
CA SER A 308 20.92 -21.63 8.88
C SER A 308 21.11 -22.99 9.55
N GLN A 309 20.56 -24.06 8.98
CA GLN A 309 20.73 -25.45 9.46
C GLN A 309 22.00 -26.13 8.94
N SER A 310 22.73 -25.50 8.02
CA SER A 310 23.91 -26.06 7.35
C SER A 310 25.26 -25.57 7.91
N SER A 311 25.26 -24.76 8.97
CA SER A 311 26.48 -24.28 9.64
C SER A 311 26.77 -25.09 10.92
N PRO A 312 27.83 -25.93 10.95
CA PRO A 312 28.26 -26.66 12.14
C PRO A 312 29.01 -25.81 13.17
#